data_AF-C0QEC4-F1
#
_entry.id   AF-C0QEC4-F1
#
_cell.length_a   1.000
_cell.length_b   1.000
_cell.length_c   1.000
_cell.angle_alpha   90.00
_cell.angle_beta   90.00
_cell.angle_gamma   90.00
#
_symmetry.space_group_name_H-M   'P 1'
#
loop_
_entity.id
_entity.type
_entity.pdbx_description
1 polymer ?
#
loop_
_entity_poly.entity_id
_entity_poly.type
_entity_poly.pdbx_seq_one_letter_code
_entity_poly.pdbx_strand_id
1 'polypeptide(L)'
;MMDKIKKIRNNLKKFTKPYDLAGSHRTSNMIDRLMQRMDRYLFNTQYFHGNIESAELGIRAWALINNFAPSNPMTVQKYQGLQSPAERLNGFRYHENWLQNLMISSSLKGYRSPPRNPL
;
A
#
# COMPACT_ATOMS: atom_id res chain seq x y z
N MET A 1 7.70 27.12 18.12
CA MET A 1 8.14 25.88 18.82
C MET A 1 7.08 25.37 19.80
N MET A 2 6.46 26.26 20.59
CA MET A 2 5.40 25.91 21.54
C MET A 2 4.17 25.21 20.92
N ASP A 3 3.75 25.57 19.70
CA ASP A 3 2.58 24.93 19.07
C ASP A 3 2.78 23.44 18.77
N LYS A 4 4.01 23.05 18.41
CA LYS A 4 4.36 21.64 18.18
C LYS A 4 4.32 20.85 19.49
N ILE A 5 4.84 21.43 20.57
CA ILE A 5 4.81 20.83 21.91
C ILE A 5 3.35 20.68 22.39
N LYS A 6 2.53 21.72 22.21
CA LYS A 6 1.10 21.72 22.55
C LYS A 6 0.34 20.66 21.75
N LYS A 7 0.61 20.51 20.46
CA LYS A 7 0.04 19.45 19.62
C LYS A 7 0.39 18.05 20.14
N ILE A 8 1.65 17.81 20.50
CA ILE A 8 2.09 16.51 21.04
C ILE A 8 1.37 16.22 22.34
N ARG A 9 1.34 17.20 23.26
CA ARG A 9 0.67 17.06 24.56
C ARG A 9 -0.83 16.75 24.39
N ASN A 10 -1.51 17.46 23.50
CA ASN A 10 -2.94 17.26 23.23
C ASN A 10 -3.25 15.89 22.59
N ASN A 11 -2.30 15.29 21.89
CA ASN A 11 -2.48 14.00 21.21
C ASN A 11 -1.74 12.84 21.90
N LEU A 12 -1.25 13.05 23.13
CA LEU A 12 -0.44 12.06 23.86
C LEU A 12 -1.09 10.67 23.88
N LYS A 13 -2.38 10.60 24.24
CA LYS A 13 -3.15 9.34 24.28
C LYS A 13 -3.18 8.59 22.94
N LYS A 14 -3.08 9.29 21.80
CA LYS A 14 -3.04 8.67 20.47
C LYS A 14 -1.62 8.20 20.13
N PHE A 15 -0.61 8.96 20.52
CA PHE A 15 0.79 8.64 20.27
C PHE A 15 1.36 7.56 21.19
N THR A 16 0.72 7.29 22.33
CA THR A 16 1.15 6.24 23.26
C THR A 16 0.59 4.85 22.91
N LYS A 17 -0.50 4.74 22.14
CA LYS A 17 -1.12 3.44 21.78
C LYS A 17 -0.15 2.41 21.19
N PRO A 18 0.82 2.77 20.33
CA PRO A 18 1.77 1.78 19.82
C PRO A 18 2.61 1.12 20.92
N TYR A 19 2.83 1.80 22.06
CA TYR A 19 3.60 1.24 23.18
C TYR A 19 2.86 0.13 23.92
N ASP A 20 1.54 0.04 23.76
CA ASP A 20 0.72 -1.00 24.39
C ASP A 20 0.87 -2.37 23.68
N LEU A 21 1.44 -2.40 22.47
CA LEU A 21 1.67 -3.63 21.70
C LEU A 21 3.16 -3.94 21.52
N ALA A 22 3.57 -5.13 21.95
CA ALA A 22 4.93 -5.62 21.73
C ALA A 22 5.27 -5.70 20.23
N GLY A 23 6.44 -5.19 19.84
CA GLY A 23 6.92 -5.18 18.45
C GLY A 23 6.32 -4.09 17.56
N SER A 24 5.41 -3.26 18.07
CA SER A 24 4.81 -2.17 17.29
C SER A 24 5.82 -1.08 16.96
N HIS A 25 5.72 -0.52 15.76
CA HIS A 25 6.54 0.62 15.35
C HIS A 25 6.11 1.89 16.09
N ARG A 26 7.08 2.63 16.63
CA ARG A 26 6.85 3.89 17.36
C ARG A 26 6.28 5.02 16.50
N THR A 27 6.39 4.90 15.18
CA THR A 27 5.94 5.92 14.22
C THR A 27 5.22 5.27 13.05
N SER A 28 4.10 5.87 12.63
CA SER A 28 3.35 5.52 11.43
C SER A 28 3.97 6.08 10.14
N ASN A 29 5.16 6.68 10.18
CA ASN A 29 5.73 7.44 9.07
C ASN A 29 5.77 6.68 7.73
N MET A 30 5.98 5.36 7.74
CA MET A 30 5.94 4.56 6.51
C MET A 30 4.52 4.46 5.92
N ILE A 31 3.51 4.34 6.79
CA ILE A 31 2.09 4.37 6.40
C ILE A 31 1.71 5.79 5.98
N ASP A 32 2.12 6.81 6.72
CA ASP A 32 1.79 8.20 6.41
C ASP A 32 2.30 8.60 5.02
N ARG A 33 3.53 8.19 4.66
CA ARG A 33 4.09 8.41 3.32
C ARG A 33 3.31 7.68 2.22
N LEU A 34 2.82 6.48 2.50
CA LEU A 34 1.97 5.74 1.57
C LEU A 34 0.62 6.47 1.39
N MET A 35 0.00 6.88 2.49
CA MET A 35 -1.28 7.59 2.51
C MET A 35 -1.19 8.94 1.82
N GLN A 36 -0.10 9.69 1.98
CA GLN A 36 0.13 10.96 1.27
C GLN A 36 0.19 10.78 -0.25
N ARG A 37 0.79 9.67 -0.73
CA ARG A 37 0.79 9.36 -2.17
C ARG A 37 -0.59 8.96 -2.67
N MET A 38 -1.36 8.25 -1.85
CA MET A 38 -2.75 7.90 -2.16
C MET A 38 -3.64 9.14 -2.22
N ASP A 39 -3.49 10.05 -1.26
CA ASP A 39 -4.22 11.32 -1.20
C ASP A 39 -3.96 12.18 -2.44
N ARG A 40 -2.70 12.27 -2.89
CA ARG A 40 -2.38 12.96 -4.15
C ARG A 40 -3.01 12.30 -5.38
N TYR A 41 -3.03 10.97 -5.43
CA TYR A 41 -3.75 10.26 -6.50
C TYR A 41 -5.23 10.61 -6.49
N LEU A 42 -5.87 10.51 -5.31
CA LEU A 42 -7.27 10.85 -5.14
C LEU A 42 -7.55 12.30 -5.54
N PHE A 43 -6.76 13.25 -5.07
CA PHE A 43 -6.89 14.65 -5.46
C PHE A 43 -6.89 14.84 -6.98
N ASN A 44 -5.95 14.19 -7.69
CA ASN A 44 -5.86 14.26 -9.14
C ASN A 44 -7.06 13.62 -9.86
N THR A 45 -7.73 12.64 -9.26
CA THR A 45 -8.93 11.98 -9.79
C THR A 45 -10.22 12.59 -9.27
N GLN A 46 -10.18 13.79 -8.68
CA GLN A 46 -11.35 14.44 -8.05
C GLN A 46 -11.99 13.56 -6.96
N TYR A 47 -11.13 12.86 -6.21
CA TYR A 47 -11.44 11.89 -5.18
C TYR A 47 -12.34 10.77 -5.70
N PHE A 48 -13.57 10.70 -5.20
CA PHE A 48 -14.56 9.68 -5.52
C PHE A 48 -15.69 10.24 -6.37
N HIS A 49 -15.36 11.16 -7.29
CA HIS A 49 -16.35 11.69 -8.22
C HIS A 49 -16.92 10.59 -9.12
N GLY A 50 -18.23 10.62 -9.35
CA GLY A 50 -18.95 9.58 -10.08
C GLY A 50 -19.68 8.61 -9.16
N ASN A 51 -19.55 7.30 -9.42
CA ASN A 51 -20.21 6.24 -8.66
C ASN A 51 -19.21 5.44 -7.80
N ILE A 52 -19.74 4.68 -6.85
CA ILE A 52 -18.96 3.86 -5.93
C ILE A 52 -18.12 2.82 -6.68
N GLU A 53 -18.66 2.19 -7.73
CA GLU A 53 -17.95 1.20 -8.53
C GLU A 53 -16.68 1.78 -9.18
N SER A 54 -16.77 3.00 -9.72
CA SER A 54 -15.63 3.70 -10.32
C SER A 54 -14.59 4.08 -9.28
N ALA A 55 -15.03 4.52 -8.09
CA ALA A 55 -14.14 4.80 -6.96
C ALA A 55 -13.38 3.54 -6.51
N GLU A 56 -14.08 2.41 -6.40
CA GLU A 56 -13.47 1.11 -6.07
C GLU A 56 -12.44 0.68 -7.12
N LEU A 57 -12.80 0.76 -8.41
CA LEU A 57 -11.88 0.44 -9.50
C LEU A 57 -10.65 1.34 -9.50
N GLY A 58 -10.82 2.64 -9.25
CA GLY A 58 -9.72 3.61 -9.16
C GLY A 58 -8.74 3.27 -8.03
N ILE A 59 -9.25 3.10 -6.81
CA ILE A 59 -8.41 2.71 -5.67
C ILE A 59 -7.74 1.35 -5.88
N ARG A 60 -8.47 0.37 -6.45
CA ARG A 60 -7.90 -0.94 -6.79
C ARG A 60 -6.76 -0.79 -7.80
N ALA A 61 -6.94 -0.01 -8.86
CA ALA A 61 -5.90 0.24 -9.84
C ALA A 61 -4.66 0.90 -9.19
N TRP A 62 -4.86 1.92 -8.34
CA TRP A 62 -3.77 2.55 -7.61
C TRP A 62 -3.00 1.56 -6.72
N ALA A 63 -3.71 0.70 -5.98
CA ALA A 63 -3.10 -0.31 -5.13
C ALA A 63 -2.30 -1.34 -5.94
N LEU A 64 -2.81 -1.77 -7.09
CA LEU A 64 -2.11 -2.68 -7.99
C LEU A 64 -0.81 -2.06 -8.51
N ILE A 65 -0.85 -0.82 -9.02
CA ILE A 65 0.34 -0.13 -9.50
C ILE A 65 1.34 0.09 -8.36
N ASN A 66 0.89 0.46 -7.17
CA ASN A 66 1.76 0.66 -6.01
C ASN A 66 2.55 -0.62 -5.68
N ASN A 67 1.90 -1.78 -5.75
CA ASN A 67 2.49 -3.07 -5.36
C ASN A 67 3.35 -3.73 -6.44
N PHE A 68 3.01 -3.55 -7.72
CA PHE A 68 3.66 -4.28 -8.82
C PHE A 68 4.61 -3.42 -9.66
N ALA A 69 4.50 -2.09 -9.65
CA ALA A 69 5.42 -1.25 -10.40
C ALA A 69 6.87 -1.40 -9.88
N PRO A 70 7.88 -1.31 -10.77
CA PRO A 70 9.27 -1.39 -10.36
C PRO A 70 9.63 -0.25 -9.41
N SER A 71 10.39 -0.57 -8.39
CA SER A 71 11.02 0.39 -7.50
C SER A 71 12.20 1.03 -8.21
N ASN A 72 12.65 2.19 -7.73
CA ASN A 72 13.85 2.82 -8.27
C ASN A 72 15.09 1.91 -8.12
N PRO A 73 16.12 2.04 -8.99
CA PRO A 73 17.28 1.15 -8.99
C PRO A 73 17.99 1.01 -7.64
N MET A 74 18.11 2.11 -6.88
CA MET A 74 18.71 2.11 -5.54
C MET A 74 17.94 1.21 -4.57
N THR A 75 16.62 1.22 -4.65
CA THR A 75 15.75 0.36 -3.83
C THR A 75 15.89 -1.09 -4.27
N VAL A 76 15.93 -1.36 -5.57
CA VAL A 76 16.12 -2.72 -6.10
C VAL A 76 17.46 -3.30 -5.62
N GLN A 77 18.54 -2.52 -5.65
CA GLN A 77 19.84 -2.93 -5.13
C GLN A 77 19.79 -3.23 -3.63
N LYS A 78 19.14 -2.37 -2.83
CA LYS A 78 18.96 -2.58 -1.38
C LYS A 78 18.22 -3.89 -1.07
N TYR A 79 17.29 -4.29 -1.93
CA TYR A 79 16.49 -5.49 -1.76
C TYR A 79 16.94 -6.65 -2.66
N GLN A 80 18.26 -6.73 -2.91
CA GLN A 80 18.89 -7.90 -3.56
C GLN A 80 18.27 -8.26 -4.92
N GLY A 81 17.85 -7.26 -5.69
CA GLY A 81 17.27 -7.45 -7.02
C GLY A 81 15.75 -7.56 -7.05
N LEU A 82 15.05 -7.63 -5.91
CA LEU A 82 13.58 -7.65 -5.85
C LEU A 82 13.02 -6.30 -6.33
N GLN A 83 12.26 -6.31 -7.42
CA GLN A 83 11.93 -5.10 -8.16
C GLN A 83 10.74 -4.36 -7.56
N SER A 84 9.76 -5.05 -6.98
CA SER A 84 8.49 -4.45 -6.56
C SER A 84 8.17 -4.75 -5.08
N PRO A 85 7.27 -3.98 -4.43
CA PRO A 85 6.76 -4.35 -3.10
C PRO A 85 6.18 -5.77 -3.03
N ALA A 86 5.46 -6.19 -4.06
CA ALA A 86 4.90 -7.55 -4.14
C ALA A 86 5.99 -8.62 -4.11
N GLU A 87 7.06 -8.44 -4.88
CA GLU A 87 8.20 -9.36 -4.86
C GLU A 87 8.92 -9.39 -3.51
N ARG A 88 9.02 -8.24 -2.82
CA ARG A 88 9.60 -8.17 -1.48
C ARG A 88 8.78 -8.90 -0.44
N LEU A 89 7.45 -8.84 -0.55
CA LEU A 89 6.55 -9.55 0.35
C LEU A 89 6.56 -11.05 0.07
N ASN A 90 6.58 -11.43 -1.20
CA ASN A 90 6.50 -12.83 -1.62
C ASN A 90 7.85 -13.57 -1.56
N GLY A 91 8.96 -12.85 -1.73
CA GLY A 91 10.31 -13.42 -1.87
C GLY A 91 10.62 -13.97 -3.26
N PHE A 92 9.69 -13.86 -4.22
CA PHE A 92 9.87 -14.35 -5.60
C PHE A 92 9.05 -13.51 -6.61
N ARG A 93 9.31 -13.73 -7.91
CA ARG A 93 8.52 -13.20 -9.05
C ARG A 93 8.10 -14.31 -10.00
N TYR A 94 7.01 -14.12 -10.73
CA TYR A 94 6.57 -15.06 -11.75
C TYR A 94 7.27 -14.86 -13.10
N HIS A 95 7.59 -13.60 -13.42
CA HIS A 95 8.19 -13.20 -14.69
C HIS A 95 9.10 -11.97 -14.52
N GLU A 96 10.08 -11.77 -15.40
CA GLU A 96 10.99 -10.61 -15.34
C GLU A 96 10.30 -9.28 -15.64
N ASN A 97 9.32 -9.30 -16.54
CA ASN A 97 8.46 -8.15 -16.82
C ASN A 97 7.41 -7.97 -15.71
N TRP A 98 7.49 -6.85 -14.99
CA TRP A 98 6.58 -6.49 -13.89
C TRP A 98 5.10 -6.47 -14.29
N LEU A 99 4.79 -6.08 -15.53
CA LEU A 99 3.41 -6.01 -16.02
C LEU A 99 2.79 -7.41 -16.12
N GLN A 100 3.61 -8.42 -16.46
CA GLN A 100 3.15 -9.80 -16.47
C GLN A 100 2.90 -10.32 -15.05
N ASN A 101 3.74 -9.96 -14.07
CA ASN A 101 3.49 -10.29 -12.66
C ASN A 101 2.15 -9.72 -12.18
N LEU A 102 1.84 -8.49 -12.55
CA LEU A 102 0.55 -7.86 -12.27
C LEU A 102 -0.59 -8.68 -12.88
N MET A 103 -0.54 -8.92 -14.20
CA MET A 103 -1.59 -9.65 -14.92
C MET A 103 -1.83 -11.05 -14.37
N ILE A 104 -0.75 -11.80 -14.08
CA ILE A 104 -0.81 -13.13 -13.48
C ILE A 104 -1.49 -13.06 -12.11
N SER A 105 -1.08 -12.11 -11.26
CA SER A 105 -1.64 -11.97 -9.91
C SER A 105 -3.10 -11.54 -9.91
N SER A 106 -3.51 -10.69 -10.86
CA SER A 106 -4.90 -10.24 -11.00
C SER A 106 -5.79 -11.21 -11.78
N SER A 107 -5.22 -12.24 -12.41
CA SER A 107 -5.98 -13.20 -13.24
C SER A 107 -6.90 -14.14 -12.44
N LEU A 108 -6.76 -14.16 -11.11
CA LEU A 108 -7.41 -15.11 -10.20
C LEU A 108 -7.19 -16.59 -10.61
N LYS A 109 -6.16 -16.89 -11.43
CA LYS A 109 -5.95 -18.21 -12.05
C LYS A 109 -7.19 -18.73 -12.79
N GLY A 110 -8.03 -17.83 -13.31
CA GLY A 110 -9.30 -18.17 -13.96
C GLY A 110 -10.47 -18.45 -13.00
N TYR A 111 -10.27 -18.39 -11.69
CA TYR A 111 -11.36 -18.53 -10.72
C TYR A 111 -12.15 -17.23 -10.61
N ARG A 112 -13.37 -17.21 -11.14
CA ARG A 112 -14.32 -16.09 -10.96
C ARG A 112 -15.47 -16.44 -10.02
N SER A 113 -15.44 -17.62 -9.41
CA SER A 113 -16.43 -18.04 -8.44
C SER A 113 -16.06 -17.49 -7.06
N PRO A 114 -17.03 -17.02 -6.26
CA PRO A 114 -16.78 -16.68 -4.87
C PRO A 114 -16.22 -17.91 -4.12
N PRO A 115 -15.39 -17.71 -3.09
CA PRO A 115 -14.91 -18.81 -2.27
C PRO A 115 -16.10 -19.63 -1.78
N ARG A 116 -16.05 -20.95 -1.98
CA ARG A 116 -17.09 -21.84 -1.43
C ARG A 116 -17.09 -21.63 0.07
N ASN A 117 -18.26 -21.33 0.63
CA ASN A 117 -18.45 -21.25 2.07
C ASN A 117 -17.79 -22.48 2.71
N PRO A 118 -16.85 -22.33 3.66
CA PRO A 118 -16.38 -23.47 4.42
C PRO A 118 -17.59 -24.03 5.18
N LEU A 119 -17.98 -25.26 4.84
CA LEU A 119 -18.92 -26.07 5.61
C LEU A 119 -18.26 -26.48 6.93
#